data_AF-A0A2H6EFG9-F1
#
_entry.id   AF-A0A2H6EFG9-F1
#
_cell.length_a   1.000
_cell.length_b   1.000
_cell.length_c   1.000
_cell.angle_alpha   90.00
_cell.angle_beta   90.00
_cell.angle_gamma   90.00
#
_symmetry.space_group_name_H-M   'P 1'
#
loop_
_entity.id
_entity.type
_entity.pdbx_description
1 polymer ?
#
loop_
_entity_poly.entity_id
_entity_poly.type
_entity_poly.pdbx_seq_one_letter_code
_entity_poly.pdbx_strand_id
1 'polypeptide(L)'
;MKDKQLLNIINKIRENSYSKNDLNSLANYCISLSVHYLNRKHTSFFSSSNNQLEKIMDVAVDAVAPLFIPSNDKNALLSIQSSLLKWNKPINDEADADFFINRIVWNRTEQTIISIHKQNDPFFTKIYKTLSTCISENNFRKISFLGTNYIVCDSVVRLTGKLIQKEKFDGLPDSLFFKKQNVLITGLLDYIEHSENCFPAIPFNLLVKRIKSISFRDFNESIVDERPELDFILSLKPSVTKSFEQVKNKLEKYYSQNKFSYGEYRCLLNAFQNISNDLMNGGNIDSLYQYLSLEVSGLTQKLFYDKYHRTMSYVYNIFRSHIIKQLEN
;
A
#
# COMPACT_ATOMS: atom_id res chain seq x y z
N MET A 1 26.03 -10.55 4.40
CA MET A 1 26.69 -11.65 3.66
C MET A 1 28.03 -11.11 3.17
N LYS A 2 29.12 -11.88 3.10
CA LYS A 2 30.40 -11.31 2.62
C LYS A 2 30.36 -11.14 1.09
N ASP A 3 30.95 -10.07 0.57
CA ASP A 3 30.94 -9.63 -0.84
C ASP A 3 31.51 -10.62 -1.88
N LYS A 4 31.83 -11.87 -1.53
CA LYS A 4 32.22 -12.94 -2.49
C LYS A 4 31.30 -14.17 -2.43
N GLN A 5 30.28 -14.13 -1.57
CA GLN A 5 29.36 -15.25 -1.34
C GLN A 5 28.06 -15.10 -2.14
N LEU A 6 27.64 -13.88 -2.49
CA LEU A 6 26.34 -13.68 -3.14
C LEU A 6 26.37 -14.13 -4.59
N LEU A 7 27.36 -13.70 -5.38
CA LEU A 7 27.52 -14.11 -6.76
C LEU A 7 27.61 -15.63 -6.89
N ASN A 8 28.36 -16.27 -5.99
CA ASN A 8 28.47 -17.74 -5.96
C ASN A 8 27.11 -18.40 -5.72
N ILE A 9 26.35 -17.95 -4.72
CA ILE A 9 25.01 -18.49 -4.45
C ILE A 9 24.06 -18.25 -5.64
N ILE A 10 24.11 -17.07 -6.27
CA ILE A 10 23.31 -16.77 -7.46
C ILE A 10 23.64 -17.72 -8.62
N ASN A 11 24.92 -17.98 -8.86
CA ASN A 11 25.35 -18.89 -9.92
C ASN A 11 24.89 -20.32 -9.64
N LYS A 12 25.03 -20.81 -8.40
CA LYS A 12 24.47 -22.11 -8.00
C LYS A 12 22.96 -22.20 -8.18
N ILE A 13 22.22 -21.11 -7.90
CA ILE A 13 20.77 -21.04 -8.14
C ILE A 13 20.46 -21.12 -9.63
N ARG A 14 21.22 -20.39 -10.46
CA ARG A 14 21.07 -20.42 -11.92
C ARG A 14 21.30 -21.83 -12.48
N GLU A 15 22.30 -22.54 -11.98
CA GLU A 15 22.69 -23.89 -12.40
C GLU A 15 21.88 -25.01 -11.74
N ASN A 16 20.94 -24.68 -10.84
CA ASN A 16 20.18 -25.64 -10.06
C ASN A 16 21.05 -26.57 -9.18
N SER A 17 22.21 -26.08 -8.74
CA SER A 17 23.24 -26.82 -7.96
C SER A 17 23.36 -26.35 -6.51
N TYR A 18 22.35 -25.63 -6.01
CA TYR A 18 22.34 -25.02 -4.68
C TYR A 18 22.01 -25.99 -3.55
N SER A 19 22.57 -25.75 -2.37
CA SER A 19 22.22 -26.47 -1.14
C SER A 19 21.11 -25.76 -0.34
N LYS A 20 20.51 -26.46 0.62
CA LYS A 20 19.56 -25.86 1.59
C LYS A 20 20.20 -24.71 2.37
N ASN A 21 21.50 -24.80 2.68
CA ASN A 21 22.23 -23.74 3.38
C ASN A 21 22.44 -22.51 2.50
N ASP A 22 22.69 -22.70 1.20
CA ASP A 22 22.78 -21.60 0.24
C ASP A 22 21.43 -20.85 0.17
N LEU A 23 20.31 -21.59 0.09
CA LEU A 23 18.97 -20.99 0.09
C LEU A 23 18.65 -20.24 1.39
N ASN A 24 18.91 -20.85 2.55
CA ASN A 24 18.66 -20.20 3.84
C ASN A 24 19.48 -18.92 4.00
N SER A 25 20.74 -18.95 3.57
CA SER A 25 21.64 -17.79 3.63
C SER A 25 21.12 -16.66 2.74
N LEU A 26 20.70 -16.98 1.50
CA LEU A 26 20.13 -15.99 0.60
C LEU A 26 18.78 -15.47 1.09
N ALA A 27 17.91 -16.32 1.63
CA ALA A 27 16.62 -15.92 2.19
C ALA A 27 16.80 -14.92 3.33
N ASN A 28 17.69 -15.21 4.28
CA ASN A 28 18.01 -14.30 5.39
C ASN A 28 18.58 -12.96 4.90
N TYR A 29 19.42 -12.99 3.85
CA TYR A 29 19.93 -11.77 3.22
C TYR A 29 18.80 -10.95 2.59
N CYS A 30 17.93 -11.58 1.80
CA CYS A 30 16.77 -10.94 1.17
C CYS A 30 15.80 -10.35 2.22
N ILE A 31 15.54 -11.06 3.32
CA ILE A 31 14.72 -10.56 4.43
C ILE A 31 15.36 -9.30 5.03
N SER A 32 16.66 -9.35 5.32
CA SER A 32 17.39 -8.19 5.86
C SER A 32 17.32 -6.98 4.92
N LEU A 33 17.49 -7.20 3.61
CA LEU A 33 17.34 -6.15 2.59
C LEU A 33 15.93 -5.58 2.55
N SER A 34 14.89 -6.41 2.67
CA SER A 34 13.50 -5.97 2.72
C SER A 34 13.23 -5.14 3.99
N VAL A 35 13.71 -5.59 5.15
CA VAL A 35 13.63 -4.83 6.42
C VAL A 35 14.29 -3.46 6.30
N HIS A 36 15.49 -3.39 5.72
CA HIS A 36 16.17 -2.11 5.50
C HIS A 36 15.39 -1.20 4.55
N TYR A 37 14.82 -1.75 3.47
CA TYR A 37 13.99 -1.00 2.53
C TYR A 37 12.73 -0.43 3.20
N LEU A 38 12.02 -1.25 3.98
CA LEU A 38 10.83 -0.87 4.74
C LEU A 38 11.15 0.23 5.75
N ASN A 39 12.22 0.06 6.54
CA ASN A 39 12.66 1.05 7.51
C ASN A 39 13.00 2.40 6.88
N ARG A 40 13.54 2.40 5.65
CA ARG A 40 13.95 3.64 4.98
C ARG A 40 12.80 4.35 4.27
N LYS A 41 11.91 3.62 3.60
CA LYS A 41 10.86 4.22 2.74
C LYS A 41 9.47 4.25 3.35
N HIS A 42 9.19 3.39 4.32
CA HIS A 42 7.86 3.17 4.88
C HIS A 42 7.85 3.24 6.41
N THR A 43 8.79 3.95 7.05
CA THR A 43 8.82 4.10 8.51
C THR A 43 7.48 4.59 9.06
N SER A 44 6.87 5.58 8.38
CA SER A 44 5.56 6.15 8.75
C SER A 44 4.41 5.16 8.59
N PHE A 45 4.58 4.10 7.81
CA PHE A 45 3.58 3.04 7.68
C PHE A 45 3.50 2.21 8.98
N PHE A 46 4.61 2.06 9.69
CA PHE A 46 4.70 1.20 10.89
C PHE A 46 4.79 1.97 12.22
N SER A 47 4.98 3.30 12.17
CA SER A 47 5.30 4.16 13.32
C SER A 47 4.22 4.23 14.40
N SER A 48 2.98 3.89 14.08
CA SER A 48 1.83 3.89 14.99
C SER A 48 1.62 2.58 15.73
N SER A 49 2.49 1.58 15.50
CA SER A 49 2.33 0.25 16.10
C SER A 49 3.27 0.02 17.28
N ASN A 50 2.73 -0.43 18.40
CA ASN A 50 3.51 -0.84 19.59
C ASN A 50 4.49 -2.00 19.31
N ASN A 51 4.33 -2.70 18.17
CA ASN A 51 5.16 -3.83 17.73
C ASN A 51 5.79 -3.56 16.35
N GLN A 52 6.29 -2.34 16.13
CA GLN A 52 6.84 -1.90 14.85
C GLN A 52 7.86 -2.87 14.26
N LEU A 53 8.79 -3.37 15.08
CA LEU A 53 9.85 -4.28 14.61
C LEU A 53 9.29 -5.63 14.13
N GLU A 54 8.36 -6.22 14.88
CA GLU A 54 7.73 -7.50 14.52
C GLU A 54 6.95 -7.37 13.21
N LYS A 55 6.17 -6.29 13.05
CA LYS A 55 5.41 -6.06 11.81
C LYS A 55 6.29 -5.84 10.59
N ILE A 56 7.39 -5.09 10.75
CA ILE A 56 8.36 -4.91 9.66
C ILE A 56 8.95 -6.27 9.27
N MET A 57 9.23 -7.13 10.25
CA MET A 57 9.74 -8.48 10.00
C MET A 57 8.69 -9.35 9.28
N ASP A 58 7.45 -9.37 9.77
CA ASP A 58 6.36 -10.15 9.16
C ASP A 58 6.15 -9.73 7.69
N VAL A 59 6.09 -8.43 7.42
CA VAL A 59 5.94 -7.91 6.06
C VAL A 59 7.15 -8.23 5.18
N ALA A 60 8.37 -8.19 5.74
CA ALA A 60 9.58 -8.57 5.02
C ALA A 60 9.58 -10.08 4.67
N VAL A 61 9.17 -10.93 5.61
CA VAL A 61 9.02 -12.37 5.40
C VAL A 61 7.97 -12.64 4.33
N ASP A 62 6.80 -12.03 4.41
CA ASP A 62 5.72 -12.19 3.42
C ASP A 62 6.13 -11.72 2.01
N ALA A 63 6.95 -10.68 1.92
CA ALA A 63 7.49 -10.20 0.65
C ALA A 63 8.49 -11.18 0.02
N VAL A 64 9.37 -11.75 0.86
CA VAL A 64 10.52 -12.55 0.42
C VAL A 64 10.18 -14.02 0.25
N ALA A 65 9.36 -14.62 1.13
CA ALA A 65 9.07 -16.05 1.13
C ALA A 65 8.66 -16.60 -0.25
N PRO A 66 7.78 -15.94 -1.04
CA PRO A 66 7.37 -16.48 -2.33
C PRO A 66 8.50 -16.52 -3.38
N LEU A 67 9.62 -15.83 -3.18
CA LEU A 67 10.80 -15.95 -4.05
C LEU A 67 11.44 -17.35 -3.99
N PHE A 68 11.25 -18.04 -2.86
CA PHE A 68 11.84 -19.33 -2.53
C PHE A 68 10.82 -20.49 -2.58
N ILE A 69 9.60 -20.21 -3.05
CA ILE A 69 8.58 -21.24 -3.28
C ILE A 69 8.64 -21.63 -4.78
N PRO A 70 8.69 -22.93 -5.12
CA PRO A 70 8.54 -23.41 -6.49
C PRO A 70 7.18 -22.98 -7.05
N SER A 71 7.12 -22.73 -8.36
CA SER A 71 5.82 -22.60 -9.05
C SER A 71 5.01 -23.92 -8.93
N ASN A 72 3.70 -23.90 -9.18
CA ASN A 72 2.80 -25.06 -8.94
C ASN A 72 3.04 -26.31 -9.84
N ASP A 73 4.15 -26.39 -10.58
CA ASP A 73 4.46 -27.49 -11.49
C ASP A 73 5.50 -28.47 -10.91
N LYS A 74 5.40 -29.75 -11.28
CA LYS A 74 6.28 -30.84 -10.78
C LYS A 74 7.78 -30.65 -11.07
N ASN A 75 8.16 -29.78 -12.01
CA ASN A 75 9.53 -29.38 -12.35
C ASN A 75 9.79 -27.88 -12.10
N ALA A 76 9.02 -27.26 -11.21
CA ALA A 76 9.02 -25.83 -11.09
C ALA A 76 10.30 -25.27 -10.49
N LEU A 77 10.90 -24.34 -11.23
CA LEU A 77 11.95 -23.48 -10.75
C LEU A 77 11.45 -22.60 -9.61
N LEU A 78 12.36 -22.21 -8.73
CA LEU A 78 12.08 -21.16 -7.75
C LEU A 78 11.73 -19.86 -8.48
N SER A 79 10.88 -19.02 -7.88
CA SER A 79 10.53 -17.71 -8.46
C SER A 79 11.77 -16.82 -8.67
N ILE A 80 12.75 -16.87 -7.76
CA ILE A 80 14.02 -16.16 -7.91
C ILE A 80 14.86 -16.70 -9.08
N GLN A 81 14.86 -18.03 -9.30
CA GLN A 81 15.55 -18.67 -10.41
C GLN A 81 14.90 -18.32 -11.75
N SER A 82 13.56 -18.32 -11.80
CA SER A 82 12.82 -17.86 -12.97
C SER A 82 13.13 -16.39 -13.30
N SER A 83 13.32 -15.55 -12.29
CA SER A 83 13.70 -14.15 -12.46
C SER A 83 15.14 -13.98 -12.95
N LEU A 84 16.06 -14.84 -12.48
CA LEU A 84 17.44 -14.89 -12.95
C LEU A 84 17.52 -15.25 -14.44
N LEU A 85 16.75 -16.25 -14.89
CA LEU A 85 16.76 -16.69 -16.28
C LEU A 85 16.16 -15.66 -17.25
N LYS A 86 15.22 -14.83 -16.77
CA LYS A 86 14.61 -13.73 -17.54
C LYS A 86 15.42 -12.43 -17.47
N TRP A 87 16.49 -12.40 -16.68
CA TRP A 87 17.29 -11.21 -16.50
C TRP A 87 18.16 -10.95 -17.73
N ASN A 88 18.04 -9.75 -18.28
CA ASN A 88 18.63 -9.40 -19.57
C ASN A 88 20.06 -8.84 -19.48
N LYS A 89 20.55 -8.54 -18.28
CA LYS A 89 21.93 -8.05 -18.07
C LYS A 89 22.81 -9.20 -17.56
N PRO A 90 24.07 -9.31 -18.01
CA PRO A 90 24.99 -10.26 -17.41
C PRO A 90 25.20 -9.92 -15.92
N ILE A 91 25.46 -10.95 -15.11
CA ILE A 91 25.82 -10.80 -13.69
C ILE A 91 27.23 -11.37 -13.57
N ASN A 92 28.22 -10.49 -13.68
CA ASN A 92 29.62 -10.90 -13.79
C ASN A 92 30.39 -10.72 -12.49
N ASP A 93 29.97 -9.76 -11.67
CA ASP A 93 30.59 -9.44 -10.40
C ASP A 93 29.56 -9.35 -9.26
N GLU A 94 30.05 -9.03 -8.09
CA GLU A 94 29.26 -8.98 -6.86
C GLU A 94 28.38 -7.72 -6.79
N ALA A 95 28.79 -6.63 -7.44
CA ALA A 95 27.95 -5.44 -7.56
C ALA A 95 26.73 -5.70 -8.46
N ASP A 96 26.92 -6.43 -9.56
CA ASP A 96 25.82 -6.89 -10.43
C ASP A 96 24.88 -7.84 -9.67
N ALA A 97 25.44 -8.74 -8.88
CA ALA A 97 24.70 -9.70 -8.05
C ALA A 97 23.82 -8.96 -7.02
N ASP A 98 24.41 -8.01 -6.30
CA ASP A 98 23.69 -7.16 -5.35
C ASP A 98 22.63 -6.32 -6.05
N PHE A 99 22.94 -5.72 -7.20
CA PHE A 99 21.97 -4.92 -7.95
C PHE A 99 20.75 -5.75 -8.37
N PHE A 100 20.98 -6.96 -8.86
CA PHE A 100 19.92 -7.89 -9.22
C PHE A 100 19.02 -8.23 -8.03
N ILE A 101 19.62 -8.66 -6.91
CA ILE A 101 18.87 -9.04 -5.70
C ILE A 101 18.11 -7.85 -5.13
N ASN A 102 18.76 -6.70 -4.97
CA ASN A 102 18.13 -5.48 -4.47
C ASN A 102 16.91 -5.12 -5.31
N ARG A 103 17.03 -5.17 -6.64
CA ARG A 103 15.90 -4.84 -7.52
C ARG A 103 14.72 -5.78 -7.32
N ILE A 104 14.95 -7.08 -7.24
CA ILE A 104 13.87 -8.06 -7.03
C ILE A 104 13.25 -7.90 -5.65
N VAL A 105 14.06 -7.83 -4.60
CA VAL A 105 13.60 -7.74 -3.22
C VAL A 105 12.81 -6.45 -3.00
N TRP A 106 13.30 -5.31 -3.47
CA TRP A 106 12.57 -4.03 -3.34
C TRP A 106 11.25 -4.04 -4.12
N ASN A 107 11.24 -4.59 -5.33
CA ASN A 107 10.01 -4.71 -6.11
C ASN A 107 8.97 -5.60 -5.43
N ARG A 108 9.39 -6.74 -4.87
CA ARG A 108 8.50 -7.64 -4.11
C ARG A 108 7.99 -6.99 -2.83
N THR A 109 8.87 -6.32 -2.10
CA THR A 109 8.52 -5.58 -0.88
C THR A 109 7.46 -4.51 -1.16
N GLU A 110 7.61 -3.75 -2.24
CA GLU A 110 6.61 -2.76 -2.65
C GLU A 110 5.29 -3.38 -3.09
N GLN A 111 5.31 -4.51 -3.80
CA GLN A 111 4.10 -5.24 -4.14
C GLN A 111 3.34 -5.71 -2.90
N THR A 112 4.05 -6.21 -1.89
CA THR A 112 3.44 -6.61 -0.60
C THR A 112 2.82 -5.42 0.11
N ILE A 113 3.52 -4.29 0.22
CA ILE A 113 2.97 -3.06 0.82
C ILE A 113 1.71 -2.57 0.08
N ILE A 114 1.72 -2.59 -1.26
CA ILE A 114 0.54 -2.25 -2.06
C ILE A 114 -0.61 -3.22 -1.78
N SER A 115 -0.33 -4.52 -1.66
CA SER A 115 -1.36 -5.52 -1.34
C SER A 115 -1.99 -5.27 0.02
N ILE A 116 -1.17 -4.98 1.04
CA ILE A 116 -1.64 -4.63 2.39
C ILE A 116 -2.51 -3.37 2.35
N HIS A 117 -2.06 -2.31 1.67
CA HIS A 117 -2.87 -1.11 1.48
C HIS A 117 -4.20 -1.42 0.79
N LYS A 118 -4.23 -2.27 -0.24
CA LYS A 118 -5.48 -2.64 -0.91
C LYS A 118 -6.42 -3.45 -0.01
N GLN A 119 -5.87 -4.28 0.87
CA GLN A 119 -6.68 -5.07 1.80
C GLN A 119 -7.29 -4.19 2.90
N ASN A 120 -6.54 -3.20 3.37
CA ASN A 120 -6.92 -2.39 4.53
C ASN A 120 -7.70 -1.12 4.14
N ASP A 121 -7.46 -0.57 2.95
CA ASP A 121 -8.00 0.71 2.52
C ASP A 121 -8.82 0.58 1.21
N PRO A 122 -10.17 0.59 1.30
CA PRO A 122 -11.04 0.52 0.13
C PRO A 122 -10.89 1.74 -0.81
N PHE A 123 -10.55 2.91 -0.29
CA PHE A 123 -10.36 4.12 -1.09
C PHE A 123 -9.06 4.05 -1.89
N PHE A 124 -7.96 3.66 -1.24
CA PHE A 124 -6.70 3.37 -1.92
C PHE A 124 -6.93 2.36 -3.05
N THR A 125 -7.68 1.28 -2.77
CA THR A 125 -8.00 0.26 -3.78
C THR A 125 -8.75 0.83 -4.97
N LYS A 126 -9.80 1.61 -4.73
CA LYS A 126 -10.62 2.18 -5.81
C LYS A 126 -9.80 3.17 -6.65
N ILE A 127 -9.08 4.11 -6.03
CA ILE A 127 -8.20 5.06 -6.73
C ILE A 127 -7.15 4.30 -7.56
N TYR A 128 -6.49 3.32 -6.95
CA TYR A 128 -5.48 2.50 -7.62
C TYR A 128 -6.05 1.78 -8.84
N LYS A 129 -7.23 1.17 -8.71
CA LYS A 129 -7.91 0.46 -9.81
C LYS A 129 -8.28 1.44 -10.92
N THR A 130 -8.95 2.54 -10.61
CA THR A 130 -9.37 3.56 -11.59
C THR A 130 -8.18 4.10 -12.37
N LEU A 131 -7.07 4.46 -11.70
CA LEU A 131 -5.86 4.90 -12.39
C LEU A 131 -5.21 3.78 -13.20
N SER A 132 -5.22 2.54 -12.70
CA SER A 132 -4.65 1.40 -13.45
C SER A 132 -5.43 1.13 -14.74
N THR A 133 -6.76 1.19 -14.69
CA THR A 133 -7.64 1.10 -15.86
C THR A 133 -7.37 2.25 -16.83
N CYS A 134 -7.30 3.49 -16.33
CA CYS A 134 -6.96 4.64 -17.15
C CYS A 134 -5.59 4.49 -17.84
N ILE A 135 -4.58 3.94 -17.15
CA ILE A 135 -3.27 3.69 -17.74
C ILE A 135 -3.35 2.64 -18.84
N SER A 136 -4.10 1.54 -18.65
CA SER A 136 -4.22 0.48 -19.67
C SER A 136 -5.05 0.88 -20.89
N GLU A 137 -6.01 1.78 -20.72
CA GLU A 137 -6.92 2.22 -21.80
C GLU A 137 -6.41 3.43 -22.58
N ASN A 138 -5.33 4.08 -22.13
CA ASN A 138 -4.76 5.27 -22.75
C ASN A 138 -3.27 5.05 -23.08
N ASN A 139 -2.63 6.05 -23.69
CA ASN A 139 -1.23 6.00 -24.13
C ASN A 139 -0.21 6.13 -22.96
N PHE A 140 -0.40 5.37 -21.88
CA PHE A 140 0.49 5.36 -20.73
C PHE A 140 0.95 3.95 -20.38
N ARG A 141 2.08 3.85 -19.68
CA ARG A 141 2.58 2.59 -19.13
C ARG A 141 3.23 2.76 -17.77
N LYS A 142 3.38 1.65 -17.06
CA LYS A 142 4.12 1.58 -15.80
C LYS A 142 5.53 1.04 -16.01
N ILE A 143 6.53 1.74 -15.49
CA ILE A 143 7.93 1.29 -15.45
C ILE A 143 8.40 1.20 -14.00
N SER A 144 8.95 0.05 -13.62
CA SER A 144 9.51 -0.18 -12.29
C SER A 144 10.99 0.22 -12.23
N PHE A 145 11.32 1.12 -11.30
CA PHE A 145 12.68 1.58 -11.03
C PHE A 145 12.92 1.74 -9.53
N LEU A 146 13.93 1.04 -9.01
CA LEU A 146 14.34 1.05 -7.59
C LEU A 146 13.15 0.87 -6.61
N GLY A 147 12.32 -0.15 -6.88
CA GLY A 147 11.12 -0.47 -6.11
C GLY A 147 9.90 0.38 -6.47
N THR A 148 10.06 1.53 -7.11
CA THR A 148 8.96 2.45 -7.39
C THR A 148 8.40 2.24 -8.80
N ASN A 149 7.08 2.12 -8.91
CA ASN A 149 6.40 2.09 -10.21
C ASN A 149 6.09 3.52 -10.63
N TYR A 150 6.58 3.92 -11.80
CA TYR A 150 6.34 5.22 -12.40
C TYR A 150 5.36 5.11 -13.57
N ILE A 151 4.45 6.06 -13.70
CA ILE A 151 3.62 6.25 -14.89
C ILE A 151 4.39 7.16 -15.85
N VAL A 152 4.45 6.75 -17.11
CA VAL A 152 5.07 7.51 -18.21
C VAL A 152 4.21 7.36 -19.47
N CYS A 153 4.44 8.21 -20.48
CA CYS A 153 3.89 8.00 -21.82
C CYS A 153 4.32 6.64 -22.39
N ASP A 154 3.47 5.99 -23.16
CA ASP A 154 3.71 4.63 -23.66
C ASP A 154 4.97 4.51 -24.53
N SER A 155 5.31 5.59 -25.25
CA SER A 155 6.53 5.73 -26.05
C SER A 155 7.83 5.63 -25.25
N VAL A 156 7.79 5.83 -23.93
CA VAL A 156 8.98 5.79 -23.07
C VAL A 156 9.33 4.34 -22.75
N VAL A 157 10.50 3.89 -23.19
CA VAL A 157 11.00 2.52 -22.92
C VAL A 157 11.78 2.44 -21.61
N ARG A 158 12.47 3.52 -21.24
CA ARG A 158 13.33 3.59 -20.05
C ARG A 158 13.26 4.97 -19.40
N LEU A 159 13.36 5.00 -18.07
CA LEU A 159 13.50 6.24 -17.33
C LEU A 159 14.93 6.79 -17.52
N THR A 160 15.05 8.08 -17.81
CA THR A 160 16.32 8.76 -18.00
C THR A 160 16.34 10.08 -17.25
N GLY A 161 17.51 10.51 -16.77
CA GLY A 161 17.64 11.80 -16.09
C GLY A 161 17.09 11.82 -14.65
N LYS A 162 16.75 13.02 -14.17
CA LYS A 162 16.35 13.26 -12.79
C LYS A 162 14.85 13.00 -12.61
N LEU A 163 14.51 12.04 -11.76
CA LEU A 163 13.13 11.76 -11.36
C LEU A 163 12.67 12.72 -10.26
N ILE A 164 11.36 12.99 -10.20
CA ILE A 164 10.77 13.82 -9.16
C ILE A 164 10.90 13.15 -7.78
N GLN A 165 11.38 13.91 -6.80
CA GLN A 165 11.50 13.46 -5.42
C GLN A 165 10.16 13.59 -4.69
N LYS A 166 9.99 12.81 -3.60
CA LYS A 166 8.73 12.76 -2.84
C LYS A 166 8.32 14.15 -2.34
N GLU A 167 9.25 14.90 -1.79
CA GLU A 167 9.00 16.20 -1.17
C GLU A 167 8.49 17.22 -2.21
N LYS A 168 9.06 17.19 -3.42
CA LYS A 168 8.60 17.99 -4.56
C LYS A 168 7.23 17.53 -5.06
N PHE A 169 7.02 16.23 -5.16
CA PHE A 169 5.74 15.67 -5.59
C PHE A 169 4.60 16.02 -4.62
N ASP A 170 4.87 15.93 -3.32
CA ASP A 170 3.91 16.29 -2.26
C ASP A 170 3.63 17.81 -2.22
N GLY A 171 4.51 18.64 -2.81
CA GLY A 171 4.35 20.09 -2.95
C GLY A 171 3.62 20.53 -4.22
N LEU A 172 3.21 19.60 -5.10
CA LEU A 172 2.52 19.96 -6.34
C LEU A 172 1.15 20.64 -6.08
N PRO A 173 0.73 21.60 -6.92
CA PRO A 173 -0.55 22.29 -6.74
C PRO A 173 -1.75 21.33 -6.75
N ASP A 174 -2.65 21.46 -5.77
CA ASP A 174 -3.84 20.62 -5.64
C ASP A 174 -4.76 20.73 -6.89
N SER A 175 -4.72 21.86 -7.58
CA SER A 175 -5.49 22.12 -8.81
C SER A 175 -5.26 21.11 -9.94
N LEU A 176 -4.08 20.47 -9.98
CA LEU A 176 -3.71 19.42 -10.94
C LEU A 176 -4.43 18.08 -10.68
N PHE A 177 -4.88 17.85 -9.43
CA PHE A 177 -5.46 16.58 -9.00
C PHE A 177 -6.99 16.54 -9.09
N PHE A 178 -7.62 17.68 -9.39
CA PHE A 178 -9.08 17.82 -9.53
C PHE A 178 -9.56 17.64 -10.97
N LYS A 179 -8.85 16.85 -11.78
CA LYS A 179 -9.17 16.58 -13.20
C LYS A 179 -9.49 15.10 -13.38
N LYS A 180 -10.23 14.75 -14.46
CA LYS A 180 -10.41 13.35 -14.87
C LYS A 180 -9.06 12.66 -15.07
N GLN A 181 -9.00 11.34 -14.86
CA GLN A 181 -7.74 10.61 -14.70
C GLN A 181 -6.78 10.79 -15.88
N ASN A 182 -7.27 10.77 -17.13
CA ASN A 182 -6.41 10.97 -18.30
C ASN A 182 -5.81 12.39 -18.35
N VAL A 183 -6.66 13.41 -18.13
CA VAL A 183 -6.25 14.82 -18.11
C VAL A 183 -5.32 15.11 -16.93
N LEU A 184 -5.61 14.51 -15.77
CA LEU A 184 -4.79 14.56 -14.57
C LEU A 184 -3.39 13.97 -14.82
N ILE A 185 -3.31 12.77 -15.41
CA ILE A 185 -2.00 12.14 -15.68
C ILE A 185 -1.21 12.98 -16.68
N THR A 186 -1.84 13.42 -17.76
CA THR A 186 -1.18 14.26 -18.78
C THR A 186 -0.68 15.57 -18.17
N GLY A 187 -1.54 16.30 -17.46
CA GLY A 187 -1.19 17.57 -16.84
C GLY A 187 -0.10 17.44 -15.76
N LEU A 188 -0.07 16.32 -15.03
CA LEU A 188 1.02 16.03 -14.09
C LEU A 188 2.35 15.75 -14.80
N LEU A 189 2.35 14.98 -15.90
CA LEU A 189 3.56 14.72 -16.68
C LEU A 189 4.12 16.03 -17.24
N ASP A 190 3.26 16.86 -17.85
CA ASP A 190 3.63 18.15 -18.41
C ASP A 190 4.20 19.09 -17.33
N TYR A 191 3.56 19.14 -16.16
CA TYR A 191 4.03 19.98 -15.05
C TYR A 191 5.40 19.52 -14.52
N ILE A 192 5.60 18.21 -14.37
CA ILE A 192 6.87 17.63 -13.91
C ILE A 192 8.01 17.97 -14.89
N GLU A 193 7.74 17.91 -16.19
CA GLU A 193 8.72 18.23 -17.23
C GLU A 193 9.05 19.72 -17.26
N HIS A 194 8.05 20.58 -17.37
CA HIS A 194 8.26 22.00 -17.67
C HIS A 194 8.48 22.85 -16.41
N SER A 195 7.80 22.55 -15.31
CA SER A 195 7.86 23.37 -14.09
C SER A 195 8.90 22.84 -13.09
N GLU A 196 8.96 21.52 -12.91
CA GLU A 196 9.93 20.91 -11.99
C GLU A 196 11.29 20.57 -12.62
N ASN A 197 11.38 20.66 -13.95
CA ASN A 197 12.55 20.29 -14.75
C ASN A 197 13.06 18.89 -14.40
N CYS A 198 12.11 17.95 -14.31
CA CYS A 198 12.32 16.55 -14.04
C CYS A 198 11.88 15.71 -15.23
N PHE A 199 12.38 14.48 -15.34
CA PHE A 199 11.89 13.55 -16.34
C PHE A 199 10.39 13.27 -16.09
N PRO A 200 9.51 13.31 -17.12
CA PRO A 200 8.07 13.16 -16.98
C PRO A 200 7.70 11.73 -16.57
N ALA A 201 7.76 11.49 -15.26
CA ALA A 201 7.48 10.21 -14.64
C ALA A 201 6.80 10.41 -13.29
N ILE A 202 5.58 9.91 -13.15
CA ILE A 202 4.76 10.07 -11.94
C ILE A 202 4.94 8.85 -11.04
N PRO A 203 5.41 8.99 -9.79
CA PRO A 203 5.47 7.88 -8.85
C PRO A 203 4.04 7.41 -8.48
N PHE A 204 3.66 6.21 -8.94
CA PHE A 204 2.26 5.78 -8.95
C PHE A 204 1.63 5.68 -7.56
N ASN A 205 2.33 5.09 -6.60
CA ASN A 205 1.82 4.96 -5.23
C ASN A 205 1.70 6.32 -4.54
N LEU A 206 2.60 7.27 -4.84
CA LEU A 206 2.50 8.64 -4.31
C LEU A 206 1.31 9.36 -4.93
N LEU A 207 1.04 9.17 -6.22
CA LEU A 207 -0.16 9.71 -6.86
C LEU A 207 -1.45 9.22 -6.18
N VAL A 208 -1.56 7.92 -5.93
CA VAL A 208 -2.74 7.34 -5.25
C VAL A 208 -2.92 7.97 -3.86
N LYS A 209 -1.83 8.06 -3.08
CA LYS A 209 -1.84 8.67 -1.75
C LYS A 209 -2.22 10.15 -1.81
N ARG A 210 -1.70 10.89 -2.80
CA ARG A 210 -1.97 12.32 -2.96
C ARG A 210 -3.43 12.57 -3.32
N ILE A 211 -3.98 11.85 -4.29
CA ILE A 211 -5.41 11.95 -4.63
C ILE A 211 -6.27 11.67 -3.40
N LYS A 212 -5.99 10.57 -2.68
CA LYS A 212 -6.72 10.24 -1.44
C LYS A 212 -6.67 11.38 -0.43
N SER A 213 -5.47 11.93 -0.16
CA SER A 213 -5.29 12.99 0.83
C SER A 213 -6.06 14.27 0.47
N ILE A 214 -6.14 14.58 -0.82
CA ILE A 214 -6.90 15.73 -1.34
C ILE A 214 -8.40 15.45 -1.18
N SER A 215 -8.88 14.24 -1.51
CA SER A 215 -10.30 13.87 -1.39
C SER A 215 -10.92 14.01 0.00
N PHE A 216 -10.13 13.96 1.06
CA PHE A 216 -10.61 14.06 2.44
C PHE A 216 -10.36 15.42 3.10
N ARG A 217 -9.70 16.36 2.41
CA ARG A 217 -9.57 17.74 2.90
C ARG A 217 -10.91 18.46 2.80
N ASP A 218 -11.24 19.23 3.82
CA ASP A 218 -12.36 20.16 3.76
C ASP A 218 -12.01 21.28 2.79
N PHE A 219 -12.68 21.30 1.64
CA PHE A 219 -12.59 22.41 0.70
C PHE A 219 -13.58 23.49 1.09
N ASN A 220 -13.12 24.73 1.20
CA ASN A 220 -14.04 25.86 1.21
C ASN A 220 -14.78 25.87 -0.13
N GLU A 221 -16.09 25.68 -0.09
CA GLU A 221 -16.99 25.57 -1.25
C GLU A 221 -16.90 26.75 -2.23
N SER A 222 -16.30 27.87 -1.81
CA SER A 222 -16.07 29.08 -2.61
C SER A 222 -15.01 28.95 -3.73
N ILE A 223 -14.38 27.80 -3.92
CA ILE A 223 -13.43 27.51 -5.04
C ILE A 223 -14.04 26.48 -6.02
N VAL A 224 -15.25 25.98 -5.75
CA VAL A 224 -15.85 24.80 -6.39
C VAL A 224 -16.68 25.13 -7.64
N ASP A 225 -16.92 26.42 -7.92
CA ASP A 225 -17.60 26.80 -9.15
C ASP A 225 -16.80 26.30 -10.37
N GLU A 226 -17.47 25.47 -11.18
CA GLU A 226 -17.03 24.89 -12.46
C GLU A 226 -16.18 23.61 -12.48
N ARG A 227 -16.45 22.60 -11.63
CA ARG A 227 -15.92 21.25 -11.91
C ARG A 227 -16.93 20.11 -11.71
N PRO A 228 -17.75 19.79 -12.74
CA PRO A 228 -18.62 18.60 -12.77
C PRO A 228 -17.88 17.25 -12.74
N GLU A 229 -16.55 17.26 -12.69
CA GLU A 229 -15.69 16.07 -12.90
C GLU A 229 -15.10 15.53 -11.60
N LEU A 230 -15.58 16.02 -10.45
CA LEU A 230 -15.05 15.78 -9.10
C LEU A 230 -15.83 14.72 -8.30
N ASP A 231 -16.88 14.14 -8.86
CA ASP A 231 -17.83 13.26 -8.16
C ASP A 231 -17.16 12.12 -7.38
N PHE A 232 -16.12 11.52 -7.95
CA PHE A 232 -15.39 10.44 -7.27
C PHE A 232 -14.58 10.93 -6.05
N ILE A 233 -13.94 12.09 -6.15
CA ILE A 233 -13.13 12.67 -5.05
C ILE A 233 -14.05 13.20 -3.94
N LEU A 234 -15.15 13.85 -4.31
CA LEU A 234 -16.11 14.43 -3.38
C LEU A 234 -17.02 13.40 -2.70
N SER A 235 -17.22 12.23 -3.30
CA SER A 235 -18.05 11.16 -2.72
C SER A 235 -17.35 10.35 -1.62
N LEU A 236 -16.03 10.46 -1.45
CA LEU A 236 -15.30 9.63 -0.49
C LEU A 236 -15.70 9.93 0.97
N LYS A 237 -15.70 11.21 1.38
CA LYS A 237 -16.06 11.63 2.74
C LYS A 237 -17.53 11.29 3.09
N PRO A 238 -18.53 11.65 2.25
CA PRO A 238 -19.91 11.20 2.45
C PRO A 238 -20.06 9.68 2.57
N SER A 239 -19.24 8.90 1.86
CA SER A 239 -19.31 7.44 1.93
C SER A 239 -18.89 6.90 3.31
N VAL A 240 -17.84 7.48 3.91
CA VAL A 240 -17.45 7.15 5.28
C VAL A 240 -18.55 7.54 6.26
N THR A 241 -19.06 8.77 6.17
CA THR A 241 -20.10 9.27 7.09
C THR A 241 -21.36 8.41 7.04
N LYS A 242 -21.87 8.07 5.85
CA LYS A 242 -23.04 7.20 5.70
C LYS A 242 -22.78 5.79 6.24
N SER A 243 -21.58 5.26 6.05
CA SER A 243 -21.21 3.93 6.56
C SER A 243 -21.09 3.93 8.08
N PHE A 244 -20.62 5.02 8.69
CA PHE A 244 -20.57 5.19 10.14
C PHE A 244 -21.98 5.27 10.76
N GLU A 245 -22.93 5.94 10.11
CA GLU A 245 -24.33 5.93 10.56
C GLU A 245 -24.93 4.50 10.57
N GLN A 246 -24.57 3.65 9.61
CA GLN A 246 -24.99 2.23 9.62
C GLN A 246 -24.38 1.45 10.79
N VAL A 247 -23.12 1.74 11.14
CA VAL A 247 -22.48 1.19 12.34
C VAL A 247 -23.22 1.62 13.60
N LYS A 248 -23.52 2.93 13.71
CA LYS A 248 -24.26 3.50 14.84
C LYS A 248 -25.61 2.81 15.03
N ASN A 249 -26.41 2.72 13.96
CA ASN A 249 -27.70 2.03 13.98
C ASN A 249 -27.56 0.56 14.42
N LYS A 250 -26.49 -0.11 13.97
CA LYS A 250 -26.25 -1.52 14.32
C LYS A 250 -25.85 -1.71 15.79
N LEU A 251 -24.99 -0.84 16.31
CA LEU A 251 -24.59 -0.86 17.71
C LEU A 251 -25.74 -0.48 18.63
N GLU A 252 -26.56 0.50 18.25
CA GLU A 252 -27.79 0.87 18.96
C GLU A 252 -28.75 -0.31 19.06
N LYS A 253 -28.93 -1.09 17.98
CA LYS A 253 -29.74 -2.32 18.02
C LYS A 253 -29.20 -3.36 19.00
N TYR A 254 -27.88 -3.50 19.13
CA TYR A 254 -27.30 -4.43 20.10
C TYR A 254 -27.41 -3.93 21.53
N TYR A 255 -27.30 -2.62 21.74
CA TYR A 255 -27.58 -2.00 23.02
C TYR A 255 -29.04 -2.18 23.44
N SER A 256 -30.02 -1.92 22.54
CA SER A 256 -31.44 -2.13 22.83
C SER A 256 -31.80 -3.59 23.11
N GLN A 257 -30.97 -4.53 22.65
CA GLN A 257 -31.08 -5.97 22.94
C GLN A 257 -30.35 -6.39 24.23
N ASN A 258 -29.87 -5.43 25.04
CA ASN A 258 -29.10 -5.65 26.26
C ASN A 258 -27.83 -6.51 26.06
N LYS A 259 -27.26 -6.53 24.84
CA LYS A 259 -25.99 -7.24 24.59
C LYS A 259 -24.78 -6.50 25.16
N PHE A 260 -24.93 -5.20 25.39
CA PHE A 260 -23.93 -4.30 25.95
C PHE A 260 -24.56 -3.39 26.98
N SER A 261 -23.78 -3.00 27.97
CA SER A 261 -24.06 -1.83 28.79
C SER A 261 -23.97 -0.55 27.95
N TYR A 262 -24.54 0.55 28.46
CA TYR A 262 -24.42 1.86 27.80
C TYR A 262 -22.96 2.31 27.67
N GLY A 263 -22.12 2.04 28.67
CA GLY A 263 -20.69 2.34 28.63
C GLY A 263 -19.98 1.61 27.49
N GLU A 264 -20.21 0.30 27.34
CA GLU A 264 -19.64 -0.50 26.25
C GLU A 264 -20.11 -0.04 24.88
N TYR A 265 -21.39 0.30 24.74
CA TYR A 265 -21.93 0.89 23.52
C TYR A 265 -21.17 2.17 23.13
N ARG A 266 -20.93 3.07 24.09
CA ARG A 266 -20.18 4.32 23.86
C ARG A 266 -18.73 4.04 23.46
N CYS A 267 -18.03 3.15 24.16
CA CYS A 267 -16.66 2.77 23.82
C CYS A 267 -16.56 2.18 22.40
N LEU A 268 -17.50 1.30 22.03
CA LEU A 268 -17.54 0.73 20.68
C LEU A 268 -17.81 1.81 19.63
N LEU A 269 -18.74 2.73 19.88
CA LEU A 269 -19.06 3.82 18.97
C LEU A 269 -17.86 4.74 18.74
N ASN A 270 -17.17 5.14 19.81
CA ASN A 270 -15.95 5.94 19.74
C ASN A 270 -14.84 5.21 18.98
N ALA A 271 -14.65 3.91 19.22
CA ALA A 271 -13.67 3.11 18.48
C ALA A 271 -13.93 3.15 16.97
N PHE A 272 -15.20 3.06 16.54
CA PHE A 272 -15.57 3.19 15.13
C PHE A 272 -15.49 4.63 14.58
N GLN A 273 -15.69 5.64 15.42
CA GLN A 273 -15.42 7.03 15.07
C GLN A 273 -13.94 7.22 14.75
N ASN A 274 -13.05 6.66 15.60
CA ASN A 274 -11.61 6.70 15.40
C ASN A 274 -11.19 5.95 14.12
N ILE A 275 -11.76 4.75 13.88
CA ILE A 275 -11.55 4.02 12.61
C ILE A 275 -11.96 4.87 11.41
N SER A 276 -13.09 5.57 11.49
CA SER A 276 -13.59 6.43 10.41
C SER A 276 -12.64 7.60 10.15
N ASN A 277 -12.16 8.24 11.21
CA ASN A 277 -11.21 9.35 11.13
C ASN A 277 -9.87 8.89 10.54
N ASP A 278 -9.35 7.74 10.98
CA ASP A 278 -8.10 7.18 10.45
C ASP A 278 -8.24 6.82 8.97
N LEU A 279 -9.38 6.24 8.57
CA LEU A 279 -9.63 5.92 7.17
C LEU A 279 -9.58 7.18 6.27
N MET A 280 -10.15 8.29 6.74
CA MET A 280 -10.14 9.59 6.04
C MET A 280 -8.73 10.23 6.04
N ASN A 281 -8.04 10.18 7.16
CA ASN A 281 -6.76 10.88 7.35
C ASN A 281 -5.53 10.05 6.95
N GLY A 282 -5.72 8.81 6.50
CA GLY A 282 -4.62 7.89 6.20
C GLY A 282 -3.91 7.38 7.45
N GLY A 283 -4.62 7.34 8.58
CA GLY A 283 -4.17 6.70 9.81
C GLY A 283 -3.92 5.21 9.59
N ASN A 284 -2.83 4.71 10.18
CA ASN A 284 -2.51 3.29 10.23
C ASN A 284 -2.69 2.84 11.67
N ILE A 285 -3.84 2.27 12.03
CA ILE A 285 -3.97 1.52 13.28
C ILE A 285 -4.53 0.15 12.92
N ASP A 286 -3.78 -0.88 13.30
CA ASP A 286 -3.76 -2.17 12.59
C ASP A 286 -4.76 -3.19 13.11
N SER A 287 -5.40 -2.95 14.26
CA SER A 287 -6.35 -3.91 14.82
C SER A 287 -7.52 -3.26 15.55
N LEU A 288 -8.68 -3.92 15.46
CA LEU A 288 -9.89 -3.54 16.21
C LEU A 288 -9.66 -3.51 17.73
N TYR A 289 -8.75 -4.36 18.23
CA TYR A 289 -8.29 -4.32 19.62
C TYR A 289 -7.69 -2.97 19.99
N GLN A 290 -6.78 -2.45 19.17
CA GLN A 290 -6.10 -1.19 19.47
C GLN A 290 -7.10 -0.03 19.56
N TYR A 291 -8.03 0.07 18.61
CA TYR A 291 -9.09 1.08 18.66
C TYR A 291 -9.97 0.97 19.91
N LEU A 292 -10.33 -0.25 20.33
CA LEU A 292 -11.14 -0.41 21.54
C LEU A 292 -10.34 -0.18 22.82
N SER A 293 -9.04 -0.53 22.83
CA SER A 293 -8.18 -0.37 24.01
C SER A 293 -7.94 1.10 24.39
N LEU A 294 -8.05 2.02 23.43
CA LEU A 294 -8.04 3.46 23.69
C LEU A 294 -9.29 3.94 24.44
N GLU A 295 -10.41 3.21 24.28
CA GLU A 295 -11.71 3.58 24.83
C GLU A 295 -12.08 2.80 26.10
N VAL A 296 -11.47 1.63 26.31
CA VAL A 296 -11.75 0.72 27.43
C VAL A 296 -10.50 0.55 28.29
N SER A 297 -10.46 1.26 29.42
CA SER A 297 -9.37 1.18 30.39
C SER A 297 -9.14 -0.25 30.88
N GLY A 298 -7.89 -0.72 30.79
CA GLY A 298 -7.51 -2.06 31.25
C GLY A 298 -7.95 -3.20 30.33
N LEU A 299 -8.42 -2.92 29.10
CA LEU A 299 -8.72 -3.96 28.13
C LEU A 299 -7.46 -4.76 27.79
N THR A 300 -7.47 -6.05 28.10
CA THR A 300 -6.43 -6.99 27.68
C THR A 300 -6.79 -7.63 26.34
N GLN A 301 -5.79 -8.10 25.59
CA GLN A 301 -6.03 -8.84 24.34
C GLN A 301 -6.91 -10.07 24.56
N LYS A 302 -6.69 -10.81 25.64
CA LYS A 302 -7.51 -11.98 26.00
C LYS A 302 -8.98 -11.60 26.15
N LEU A 303 -9.26 -10.56 26.96
CA LEU A 303 -10.63 -10.08 27.14
C LEU A 303 -11.25 -9.58 25.83
N PHE A 304 -10.46 -8.95 24.97
CA PHE A 304 -10.93 -8.55 23.64
C PHE A 304 -11.36 -9.75 22.79
N TYR A 305 -10.52 -10.78 22.68
CA TYR A 305 -10.83 -11.96 21.88
C TYR A 305 -12.02 -12.76 22.44
N ASP A 306 -12.14 -12.85 23.76
CA ASP A 306 -13.22 -13.58 24.43
C ASP A 306 -14.57 -12.85 24.32
N LYS A 307 -14.57 -11.51 24.42
CA LYS A 307 -15.82 -10.74 24.58
C LYS A 307 -16.20 -9.88 23.38
N TYR A 308 -15.25 -9.17 22.78
CA TYR A 308 -15.55 -8.08 21.83
C TYR A 308 -15.24 -8.44 20.37
N HIS A 309 -14.27 -9.31 20.12
CA HIS A 309 -13.74 -9.61 18.79
C HIS A 309 -14.85 -10.00 17.79
N ARG A 310 -15.73 -10.93 18.17
CA ARG A 310 -16.82 -11.38 17.26
C ARG A 310 -17.74 -10.23 16.85
N THR A 311 -18.13 -9.38 17.80
CA THR A 311 -19.00 -8.24 17.53
C THR A 311 -18.28 -7.20 16.68
N MET A 312 -17.08 -6.78 17.10
CA MET A 312 -16.33 -5.74 16.38
C MET A 312 -16.00 -6.18 14.96
N SER A 313 -15.54 -7.42 14.75
CA SER A 313 -15.24 -7.94 13.40
C SER A 313 -16.48 -7.97 12.52
N TYR A 314 -17.64 -8.34 13.07
CA TYR A 314 -18.89 -8.33 12.31
C TYR A 314 -19.35 -6.91 11.97
N VAL A 315 -19.32 -5.98 12.91
CA VAL A 315 -19.70 -4.57 12.68
C VAL A 315 -18.72 -3.90 11.72
N TYR A 316 -17.43 -4.21 11.81
CA TYR A 316 -16.40 -3.75 10.88
C TYR A 316 -16.63 -4.26 9.46
N ASN A 317 -17.04 -5.52 9.30
CA ASN A 317 -17.40 -6.05 7.99
C ASN A 317 -18.63 -5.32 7.40
N ILE A 318 -19.62 -4.95 8.23
CA ILE A 318 -20.75 -4.12 7.79
C ILE A 318 -20.24 -2.75 7.32
N PHE A 319 -19.40 -2.09 8.12
CA PHE A 319 -18.81 -0.79 7.82
C PHE A 319 -18.07 -0.83 6.46
N ARG A 320 -17.13 -1.76 6.31
CA ARG A 320 -16.33 -1.91 5.10
C ARG A 320 -17.19 -2.23 3.87
N SER A 321 -18.16 -3.13 4.01
CA SER A 321 -19.01 -3.54 2.88
C SER A 321 -19.89 -2.39 2.37
N HIS A 322 -20.35 -1.50 3.25
CA HIS A 322 -21.11 -0.32 2.84
C HIS A 322 -20.24 0.69 2.10
N ILE A 323 -19.02 0.93 2.57
CA ILE A 323 -18.06 1.80 1.87
C ILE A 323 -17.79 1.26 0.46
N ILE A 324 -17.52 -0.04 0.33
CA ILE A 324 -17.25 -0.65 -0.99
C ILE A 324 -18.44 -0.48 -1.93
N LYS A 325 -19.68 -0.77 -1.46
CA LYS A 325 -20.89 -0.59 -2.28
C LYS A 325 -21.08 0.85 -2.75
N GLN A 326 -20.80 1.82 -1.89
CA GLN A 326 -20.92 3.24 -2.25
C GLN A 326 -19.84 3.69 -3.23
N LEU A 327 -18.69 3.02 -3.26
CA LEU A 327 -17.62 3.25 -4.23
C LEU A 327 -17.85 2.53 -5.57
N GLU A 328 -18.73 1.54 -5.63
CA GLU A 328 -19.06 0.78 -6.85
C GLU A 328 -20.21 1.40 -7.64
N ASN A 329 -21.13 2.10 -6.96
CA ASN A 329 -22.22 2.88 -7.57
C ASN A 329 -21.73 4.23 -8.12
#